data_AF-A0A7S1Q3S4-F1
#
_entry.id   AF-A0A7S1Q3S4-F1
#
_cell.length_a   1.000
_cell.length_b   1.000
_cell.length_c   1.000
_cell.angle_alpha   90.00
_cell.angle_beta   90.00
_cell.angle_gamma   90.00
#
_symmetry.space_group_name_H-M   'P 1'
#
loop_
_entity.id
_entity.type
_entity.pdbx_description
1 polymer ?
#
loop_
_entity_poly.entity_id
_entity_poly.type
_entity_poly.pdbx_seq_one_letter_code
_entity_poly.pdbx_strand_id
1 'polypeptide(L)'
;SVLRPRRGFHTAPARAIHVALTADRYAVKRGAFAQVTEEDLSAFRSIVGAAHVLTESDAEPFNTDWLRTVRGQSRVAVRPRSTDEVAALLRHCNDRRLAVCPQGGNTGLCAGSVPVFDEVVLLLGRMVEVESIDPVAGVAVCQAGVVLETL
;
A
#
# COMPACT_ATOMS: atom_id res chain seq x y z
N SER A 1 37.78 45.18 -12.94
CA SER A 1 37.01 43.91 -12.91
C SER A 1 36.69 43.60 -11.47
N VAL A 2 35.45 43.88 -11.02
CA VAL A 2 35.04 43.73 -9.62
C VAL A 2 34.16 42.49 -9.52
N LEU A 3 34.67 41.42 -8.91
CA LEU A 3 33.89 40.19 -8.65
C LEU A 3 32.85 40.47 -7.55
N ARG A 4 31.56 40.31 -7.89
CA ARG A 4 30.49 40.22 -6.89
C ARG A 4 30.47 38.82 -6.28
N PRO A 5 30.30 38.67 -4.95
CA PRO A 5 30.13 37.37 -4.32
C PRO A 5 28.76 36.77 -4.68
N ARG A 6 28.74 35.49 -5.05
CA ARG A 6 27.54 34.72 -5.36
C ARG A 6 26.70 34.58 -4.09
N ARG A 7 25.44 35.04 -4.13
CA ARG A 7 24.43 34.75 -3.10
C ARG A 7 24.26 33.24 -3.02
N GLY A 8 24.55 32.65 -1.87
CA GLY A 8 24.20 31.27 -1.55
C GLY A 8 22.68 31.13 -1.56
N PHE A 9 22.17 30.16 -2.31
CA PHE A 9 20.78 29.76 -2.21
C PHE A 9 20.64 28.98 -0.89
N HIS A 10 20.07 29.61 0.13
CA HIS A 10 19.54 28.88 1.27
C HIS A 10 18.31 28.09 0.80
N THR A 11 18.45 26.77 0.70
CA THR A 11 17.30 25.86 0.61
C THR A 11 16.59 25.88 1.95
N ALA A 12 15.42 26.54 2.00
CA ALA A 12 14.49 26.29 3.09
C ALA A 12 14.13 24.80 3.09
N PRO A 13 14.11 24.11 4.24
CA PRO A 13 13.68 22.72 4.27
C PRO A 13 12.25 22.64 3.72
N ALA A 14 12.02 21.72 2.78
CA ALA A 14 10.69 21.46 2.26
C ALA A 14 9.78 21.14 3.45
N ARG A 15 8.75 21.97 3.66
CA ARG A 15 7.76 21.76 4.71
C ARG A 15 7.11 20.39 4.44
N ALA A 16 7.35 19.42 5.31
CA ALA A 16 6.69 18.13 5.22
C ALA A 16 5.18 18.38 5.21
N ILE A 17 4.52 18.09 4.08
CA ILE A 17 3.08 18.20 3.97
C ILE A 17 2.52 17.04 4.80
N HIS A 18 2.13 17.35 6.04
CA HIS A 18 1.45 16.39 6.89
C HIS A 18 -0.01 16.30 6.43
N VAL A 19 -0.32 15.25 5.68
CA VAL A 19 -1.68 14.98 5.19
C VAL A 19 -2.54 14.56 6.38
N ALA A 20 -3.65 15.26 6.63
CA ALA A 20 -4.57 14.92 7.71
C ALA A 20 -5.22 13.54 7.46
N LEU A 21 -5.65 12.86 8.52
CA LEU A 21 -6.36 11.59 8.37
C LEU A 21 -7.66 11.79 7.59
N THR A 22 -7.96 10.87 6.68
CA THR A 22 -9.19 10.88 5.88
C THR A 22 -10.43 10.89 6.78
N ALA A 23 -10.40 10.12 7.87
CA ALA A 23 -11.44 10.07 8.88
C ALA A 23 -11.72 11.41 9.59
N ASP A 24 -10.70 12.27 9.73
CA ASP A 24 -10.85 13.59 10.35
C ASP A 24 -11.41 14.60 9.34
N ARG A 25 -11.02 14.45 8.07
CA ARG A 25 -11.36 15.39 7.00
C ARG A 25 -12.77 15.18 6.45
N TYR A 26 -13.15 13.93 6.27
CA TYR A 26 -14.47 13.53 5.78
C TYR A 26 -15.15 12.84 6.94
N ALA A 27 -16.36 13.28 7.34
CA ALA A 27 -17.10 12.74 8.50
C ALA A 27 -17.63 11.30 8.27
N VAL A 28 -16.74 10.41 7.82
CA VAL A 28 -16.97 9.00 7.55
C VAL A 28 -16.86 8.22 8.85
N LYS A 29 -17.64 7.15 8.96
CA LYS A 29 -17.65 6.28 10.13
C LYS A 29 -16.95 4.98 9.80
N ARG A 30 -16.10 4.52 10.72
CA ARG A 30 -15.49 3.20 10.61
C ARG A 30 -16.57 2.13 10.70
N GLY A 31 -16.52 1.16 9.79
CA GLY A 31 -17.41 -0.01 9.84
C GLY A 31 -17.16 -0.89 11.07
N ALA A 32 -18.08 -1.82 11.34
CA ALA A 32 -17.99 -2.79 12.43
C ALA A 32 -17.01 -3.95 12.11
N PHE A 33 -15.78 -3.59 11.70
CA PHE A 33 -14.68 -4.52 11.47
C PHE A 33 -13.89 -4.77 12.75
N ALA A 34 -13.27 -5.93 12.87
CA ALA A 34 -12.30 -6.19 13.93
C ALA A 34 -11.04 -5.31 13.75
N GLN A 35 -10.21 -5.29 14.78
CA GLN A 35 -8.88 -4.69 14.75
C GLN A 35 -7.84 -5.82 14.73
N VAL A 36 -6.70 -5.54 14.10
CA VAL A 36 -5.58 -6.49 14.02
C VAL A 36 -4.98 -6.71 15.41
N THR A 37 -4.76 -7.97 15.75
CA THR A 37 -4.14 -8.44 17.00
C THR A 37 -2.79 -9.10 16.74
N GLU A 38 -2.03 -9.42 17.79
CA GLU A 38 -0.78 -10.17 17.65
C GLU A 38 -1.00 -11.59 17.11
N GLU A 39 -2.14 -12.21 17.41
CA GLU A 39 -2.53 -13.50 16.83
C GLU A 39 -2.73 -13.38 15.32
N ASP A 40 -3.33 -12.28 14.85
CA ASP A 40 -3.51 -12.01 13.42
C ASP A 40 -2.16 -11.78 12.73
N LEU A 41 -1.24 -11.02 13.37
CA LEU A 41 0.11 -10.82 12.85
C LEU A 41 0.89 -12.14 12.77
N SER A 42 0.76 -13.00 13.79
CA SER A 42 1.36 -14.34 13.78
C SER A 42 0.85 -15.17 12.59
N ALA A 43 -0.47 -15.19 12.37
CA ALA A 43 -1.07 -15.87 11.22
C ALA A 43 -0.56 -15.32 9.88
N PHE A 44 -0.48 -14.00 9.72
CA PHE A 44 0.07 -13.38 8.51
C PHE A 44 1.52 -13.78 8.28
N ARG A 45 2.36 -13.78 9.33
CA ARG A 45 3.77 -14.18 9.24
C ARG A 45 3.91 -15.65 8.85
N SER A 46 3.00 -16.53 9.31
CA SER A 46 2.98 -17.93 8.89
C SER A 46 2.56 -18.12 7.42
N ILE A 47 1.72 -17.23 6.88
CA ILE A 47 1.25 -17.30 5.48
C ILE A 47 2.30 -16.75 4.51
N VAL A 48 2.76 -15.50 4.71
CA VAL A 48 3.62 -14.80 3.74
C VAL A 48 5.10 -14.78 4.12
N GLY A 49 5.44 -15.25 5.33
CA GLY A 49 6.78 -15.13 5.92
C GLY A 49 6.97 -13.81 6.69
N ALA A 50 7.75 -13.86 7.78
CA ALA A 50 7.90 -12.73 8.70
C ALA A 50 8.45 -11.45 8.02
N ALA A 51 9.37 -11.60 7.06
CA ALA A 51 9.92 -10.47 6.31
C ALA A 51 8.88 -9.75 5.43
N HIS A 52 7.69 -10.33 5.24
CA HIS A 52 6.66 -9.84 4.34
C HIS A 52 5.42 -9.31 5.06
N VAL A 53 5.52 -9.15 6.38
CA VAL A 53 4.55 -8.43 7.22
C VAL A 53 5.24 -7.16 7.73
N LEU A 54 4.79 -6.00 7.25
CA LEU A 54 5.29 -4.69 7.63
C LEU A 54 4.38 -4.13 8.71
N THR A 55 4.95 -3.56 9.77
CA THR A 55 4.20 -3.03 10.91
C THR A 55 4.63 -1.61 11.27
N GLU A 56 3.71 -0.83 11.85
CA GLU A 56 3.97 0.53 12.34
C GLU A 56 4.64 1.41 11.28
N SER A 57 5.88 1.86 11.53
CA SER A 57 6.64 2.74 10.64
C SER A 57 6.89 2.14 9.26
N ASP A 58 6.97 0.81 9.15
CA ASP A 58 7.20 0.14 7.87
C ASP A 58 5.92 0.11 7.00
N ALA A 59 4.75 0.25 7.63
CA ALA A 59 3.47 0.33 6.94
C ALA A 59 3.08 1.77 6.55
N GLU A 60 3.62 2.77 7.25
CA GLU A 60 3.29 4.19 7.07
C GLU A 60 3.38 4.71 5.61
N PRO A 61 4.37 4.30 4.79
CA PRO A 61 4.45 4.76 3.40
C PRO A 61 3.23 4.41 2.54
N PHE A 62 2.45 3.40 2.93
CA PHE A 62 1.30 2.91 2.17
C PHE A 62 -0.04 3.55 2.60
N ASN A 63 -0.02 4.45 3.58
CA ASN A 63 -1.21 5.14 4.09
C ASN A 63 -1.59 6.39 3.28
N THR A 64 -0.66 7.00 2.53
CA THR A 64 -0.89 8.26 1.81
C THR A 64 -1.03 8.03 0.30
N ASP A 65 -2.02 8.67 -0.32
CA ASP A 65 -2.24 8.54 -1.76
C ASP A 65 -1.20 9.31 -2.58
N TRP A 66 -1.16 9.06 -3.89
CA TRP A 66 -0.25 9.72 -4.82
C TRP A 66 -0.35 11.25 -4.78
N LEU A 67 -1.56 11.80 -4.69
CA LEU A 67 -1.79 13.25 -4.69
C LEU A 67 -1.51 13.90 -3.32
N ARG A 68 -1.25 13.10 -2.28
CA ARG A 68 -1.07 13.56 -0.89
C ARG A 68 -2.26 14.37 -0.39
N THR A 69 -3.46 13.91 -0.73
CA THR A 69 -4.73 14.55 -0.38
C THR A 69 -5.51 13.78 0.68
N VAL A 70 -5.26 12.48 0.80
CA VAL A 70 -5.87 11.59 1.77
C VAL A 70 -4.82 10.73 2.45
N ARG A 71 -5.10 10.34 3.70
CA ARG A 71 -4.22 9.45 4.46
C ARG A 71 -5.02 8.56 5.40
N GLY A 72 -4.80 7.25 5.33
CA GLY A 72 -5.30 6.30 6.31
C GLY A 72 -4.41 6.21 7.56
N GLN A 73 -4.62 5.18 8.36
CA GLN A 73 -3.89 4.93 9.61
C GLN A 73 -3.69 3.42 9.83
N SER A 74 -3.46 2.68 8.74
CA SER A 74 -3.13 1.27 8.85
C SER A 74 -1.78 1.09 9.54
N ARG A 75 -1.74 0.12 10.44
CA ARG A 75 -0.53 -0.27 11.19
C ARG A 75 0.09 -1.53 10.63
N VAL A 76 -0.49 -2.13 9.59
CA VAL A 76 -0.01 -3.37 8.99
C VAL A 76 -0.17 -3.38 7.47
N ALA A 77 0.89 -3.79 6.78
CA ALA A 77 0.86 -4.11 5.37
C ALA A 77 1.44 -5.51 5.14
N VAL A 78 0.81 -6.31 4.28
CA VAL A 78 1.22 -7.67 3.97
C VAL A 78 1.55 -7.81 2.49
N ARG A 79 2.62 -8.54 2.17
CA ARG A 79 3.18 -8.65 0.82
C ARG A 79 3.14 -10.11 0.33
N PRO A 80 2.02 -10.65 -0.14
CA PRO A 80 1.97 -11.99 -0.71
C PRO A 80 2.75 -12.09 -2.02
N ARG A 81 3.22 -13.29 -2.36
CA ARG A 81 3.92 -13.62 -3.62
C ARG A 81 3.15 -14.60 -4.52
N SER A 82 1.98 -15.06 -4.11
CA SER A 82 1.17 -16.00 -4.89
C SER A 82 -0.32 -15.83 -4.62
N THR A 83 -1.14 -16.36 -5.52
CA THR A 83 -2.60 -16.42 -5.36
C THR A 83 -3.01 -17.21 -4.12
N ASP A 84 -2.29 -18.28 -3.78
CA ASP A 84 -2.58 -19.08 -2.57
C ASP A 84 -2.35 -18.29 -1.28
N GLU A 85 -1.28 -17.50 -1.22
CA GLU A 85 -1.03 -16.61 -0.07
C GLU A 85 -2.10 -15.53 0.04
N VAL A 86 -2.53 -14.93 -1.08
CA VAL A 86 -3.66 -13.97 -1.11
C VAL A 86 -4.93 -14.64 -0.58
N ALA A 87 -5.25 -15.83 -1.08
CA ALA A 87 -6.46 -16.56 -0.68
C ALA A 87 -6.43 -16.92 0.81
N ALA A 88 -5.28 -17.35 1.35
CA ALA A 88 -5.12 -17.65 2.76
C ALA A 88 -5.28 -16.39 3.64
N LEU A 89 -4.66 -15.26 3.24
CA LEU A 89 -4.81 -13.98 3.94
C LEU A 89 -6.27 -13.52 3.96
N LEU A 90 -6.94 -13.53 2.81
CA LEU A 90 -8.33 -13.09 2.71
C LEU A 90 -9.29 -14.00 3.48
N ARG A 91 -9.01 -15.32 3.54
CA ARG A 91 -9.77 -16.25 4.37
C ARG A 91 -9.64 -15.89 5.85
N HIS A 92 -8.42 -15.69 6.34
CA HIS A 92 -8.18 -15.26 7.72
C HIS A 92 -8.87 -13.92 8.02
N CYS A 93 -8.70 -12.92 7.15
CA CYS A 93 -9.35 -11.62 7.31
C CYS A 93 -10.87 -11.72 7.31
N ASN A 94 -11.46 -12.56 6.46
CA ASN A 94 -12.90 -12.78 6.43
C ASN A 94 -13.41 -13.40 7.74
N ASP A 95 -12.76 -14.46 8.22
CA ASP A 95 -13.16 -15.15 9.45
C ASP A 95 -13.05 -14.24 10.68
N ARG A 96 -12.06 -13.35 10.67
CA ARG A 96 -11.84 -12.33 11.71
C ARG A 96 -12.64 -11.05 11.51
N ARG A 97 -13.29 -10.85 10.36
CA ARG A 97 -13.91 -9.59 9.91
C ARG A 97 -12.93 -8.41 9.94
N LEU A 98 -11.71 -8.60 9.47
CA LEU A 98 -10.74 -7.54 9.23
C LEU A 98 -10.99 -6.91 7.86
N ALA A 99 -11.03 -5.59 7.79
CA ALA A 99 -11.10 -4.87 6.52
C ALA A 99 -9.73 -4.92 5.81
N VAL A 100 -9.75 -4.97 4.48
CA VAL A 100 -8.56 -5.08 3.63
C VAL A 100 -8.58 -3.99 2.58
N CYS A 101 -7.43 -3.33 2.36
CA CYS A 101 -7.20 -2.34 1.32
C CYS A 101 -6.18 -2.90 0.31
N PRO A 102 -6.62 -3.40 -0.87
CA PRO A 102 -5.71 -3.83 -1.92
C PRO A 102 -4.95 -2.66 -2.52
N GLN A 103 -3.64 -2.82 -2.71
CA GLN A 103 -2.79 -1.78 -3.26
C GLN A 103 -1.75 -2.36 -4.25
N GLY A 104 -1.77 -1.81 -5.47
CA GLY A 104 -0.76 -2.05 -6.51
C GLY A 104 0.35 -1.00 -6.45
N GLY A 105 0.55 -0.24 -7.55
CA GLY A 105 1.57 0.81 -7.62
C GLY A 105 1.28 2.11 -6.85
N ASN A 106 0.12 2.21 -6.19
CA ASN A 106 -0.34 3.40 -5.47
C ASN A 106 -0.33 4.71 -6.30
N THR A 107 -0.65 4.61 -7.60
CA THR A 107 -0.70 5.75 -8.55
C THR A 107 -2.13 6.22 -8.88
N GLY A 108 -3.14 5.67 -8.20
CA GLY A 108 -4.55 6.01 -8.43
C GLY A 108 -4.87 7.44 -8.01
N LEU A 109 -5.78 8.10 -8.75
CA LEU A 109 -6.15 9.51 -8.53
C LEU A 109 -7.52 9.70 -7.84
N CYS A 110 -8.17 8.60 -7.43
CA CYS A 110 -9.47 8.60 -6.76
C CYS A 110 -9.41 8.15 -5.30
N ALA A 111 -8.21 8.14 -4.69
CA ALA A 111 -7.96 7.72 -3.30
C ALA A 111 -8.26 6.24 -2.98
N GLY A 112 -8.71 5.42 -3.94
CA GLY A 112 -9.09 4.02 -3.69
C GLY A 112 -7.95 3.06 -3.39
N SER A 113 -6.69 3.47 -3.52
CA SER A 113 -5.51 2.64 -3.27
C SER A 113 -4.95 2.74 -1.86
N VAL A 114 -5.55 3.53 -0.97
CA VAL A 114 -5.10 3.71 0.42
C VAL A 114 -6.23 3.50 1.42
N PRO A 115 -5.91 3.05 2.65
CA PRO A 115 -6.91 2.85 3.70
C PRO A 115 -7.60 4.17 4.09
N VAL A 116 -8.83 4.07 4.60
CA VAL A 116 -9.51 5.21 5.24
C VAL A 116 -9.23 5.22 6.74
N PHE A 117 -9.22 4.05 7.36
CA PHE A 117 -8.96 3.81 8.77
C PHE A 117 -7.74 2.90 8.91
N ASP A 118 -7.93 1.73 9.50
CA ASP A 118 -6.92 0.75 9.93
C ASP A 118 -6.98 -0.55 9.12
N GLU A 119 -7.49 -0.50 7.89
CA GLU A 119 -7.59 -1.67 7.01
C GLU A 119 -6.21 -2.29 6.77
N VAL A 120 -6.12 -3.62 6.72
CA VAL A 120 -4.88 -4.33 6.37
C VAL A 120 -4.52 -3.99 4.93
N VAL A 121 -3.36 -3.39 4.70
CA VAL A 121 -2.92 -3.07 3.33
C VAL A 121 -2.38 -4.34 2.66
N LEU A 122 -3.00 -4.76 1.56
CA LEU A 122 -2.60 -5.93 0.79
C LEU A 122 -1.79 -5.50 -0.43
N LEU A 123 -0.47 -5.63 -0.34
CA LEU A 123 0.49 -5.15 -1.34
C LEU A 123 0.81 -6.24 -2.36
N LEU A 124 0.41 -6.03 -3.61
CA LEU A 124 0.56 -7.04 -4.67
C LEU A 124 1.93 -6.98 -5.40
N GLY A 125 2.80 -6.05 -5.04
CA GLY A 125 4.06 -5.76 -5.75
C GLY A 125 5.12 -6.88 -5.75
N ARG A 126 4.87 -8.04 -5.15
CA ARG A 126 5.73 -9.25 -5.29
C ARG A 126 5.19 -10.26 -6.30
N MET A 127 3.94 -10.12 -6.73
CA MET A 127 3.32 -10.95 -7.75
C MET A 127 3.61 -10.35 -9.14
N VAL A 128 4.84 -10.53 -9.64
CA VAL A 128 5.41 -9.79 -10.78
C VAL A 128 5.76 -10.68 -11.98
N GLU A 129 5.26 -11.91 -12.02
CA GLU A 129 5.53 -12.84 -13.12
C GLU A 129 4.66 -12.54 -14.35
N VAL A 130 5.30 -12.52 -15.53
CA VAL A 130 4.62 -12.58 -16.83
C VAL A 130 4.61 -14.05 -17.24
N GLU A 131 3.44 -14.68 -17.19
CA GLU A 131 3.27 -16.12 -17.36
C GLU A 131 3.28 -16.53 -18.84
N SER A 132 2.64 -15.74 -19.72
CA SER A 132 2.71 -15.95 -21.17
C SER A 132 2.32 -14.70 -21.96
N ILE A 133 2.83 -14.61 -23.20
CA ILE A 133 2.43 -13.63 -24.20
C ILE A 133 2.17 -14.38 -25.52
N ASP A 134 0.95 -14.28 -26.03
CA ASP A 134 0.57 -14.73 -27.37
C ASP A 134 0.61 -13.52 -28.33
N PRO A 135 1.61 -13.42 -29.21
CA PRO A 135 1.75 -12.27 -30.11
C PRO A 135 0.77 -12.32 -31.29
N VAL A 136 0.15 -13.46 -31.57
CA VAL A 136 -0.83 -13.60 -32.66
C VAL A 136 -2.21 -13.18 -32.17
N ALA A 137 -2.59 -13.62 -30.97
CA ALA A 137 -3.87 -13.25 -30.35
C ALA A 137 -3.84 -11.88 -29.67
N GLY A 138 -2.65 -11.36 -29.34
CA GLY A 138 -2.50 -10.11 -28.57
C GLY A 138 -2.90 -10.27 -27.10
N VAL A 139 -2.63 -11.45 -26.52
CA VAL A 139 -3.02 -11.78 -25.14
C VAL A 139 -1.78 -11.92 -24.27
N ALA A 140 -1.80 -11.27 -23.10
CA ALA A 140 -0.81 -11.47 -22.06
C ALA A 140 -1.48 -12.03 -20.80
N VAL A 141 -0.85 -13.04 -20.20
CA VAL A 141 -1.22 -13.56 -18.88
C VAL A 141 -0.10 -13.16 -17.92
N CYS A 142 -0.44 -12.36 -16.92
CA CYS A 142 0.52 -11.83 -15.96
C CYS A 142 -0.10 -11.66 -14.59
N GLN A 143 0.74 -11.68 -13.57
CA GLN A 143 0.35 -11.45 -12.20
C GLN A 143 0.00 -9.97 -11.93
N ALA A 144 -0.80 -9.72 -10.90
CA ALA A 144 -1.39 -8.41 -10.62
C ALA A 144 -0.40 -7.30 -10.23
N GLY A 145 0.84 -7.65 -9.86
CA GLY A 145 1.89 -6.72 -9.48
C GLY A 145 2.83 -6.31 -10.60
N VAL A 146 2.67 -6.84 -11.83
CA VAL A 146 3.50 -6.47 -12.97
C VAL A 146 3.38 -4.97 -13.25
N VAL A 147 4.52 -4.29 -13.35
CA VAL A 147 4.58 -2.86 -13.66
C VAL A 147 4.32 -2.69 -15.15
N LEU A 148 3.40 -1.80 -15.51
CA LEU A 148 2.95 -1.61 -16.90
C LEU A 148 4.11 -1.27 -17.85
N GLU A 149 5.09 -0.47 -17.42
CA GLU A 149 6.28 -0.14 -18.23
C GLU A 149 7.16 -1.36 -18.54
N THR A 150 7.10 -2.40 -17.71
CA THR A 150 7.92 -3.62 -17.86
C THR A 150 7.24 -4.74 -18.64
N LEU A 151 5.96 -4.58 -18.98
CA LEU A 151 5.17 -5.53 -19.75
C LEU A 151 5.33 -5.28 -21.26
#